data_AF-L8G889-F1
#
_entry.id   AF-L8G889-F1
#
_cell.length_a   1.000
_cell.length_b   1.000
_cell.length_c   1.000
_cell.angle_alpha   90.00
_cell.angle_beta   90.00
_cell.angle_gamma   90.00
#
_symmetry.space_group_name_H-M   'P 1'
#
loop_
_entity.id
_entity.type
_entity.pdbx_description
1 polymer ?
#
loop_
_entity_poly.entity_id
_entity_poly.type
_entity_poly.pdbx_seq_one_letter_code
_entity_poly.pdbx_strand_id
1 'polypeptide(L)'
;MFPTEQSKVAFAAQYLEGDPMKEWDNCCASQEKGLDDPLDIAGFEEFLRDLHIDPANRQRIAALKYNGAHQRKGQDIRKFVAYLEELEREMEPYTESQRTTHLLTKLHPEMRQRLLEGGYADG
;
A
#
# COMPACT_ATOMS: atom_id res chain seq x y z
N MET A 1 23.11 12.55 9.54
CA MET A 1 22.45 12.70 8.23
C MET A 1 23.29 11.94 7.22
N PHE A 2 22.69 11.06 6.42
CA PHE A 2 23.44 10.27 5.44
C PHE A 2 23.68 11.09 4.17
N PRO A 3 24.87 10.95 3.54
CA PRO A 3 25.26 11.77 2.38
C PRO A 3 24.60 11.34 1.08
N THR A 4 24.17 10.08 0.96
CA THR A 4 23.50 9.53 -0.23
C THR A 4 22.41 8.52 0.16
N GLU A 5 21.45 8.27 -0.74
CA GLU A 5 20.45 7.21 -0.57
C GLU A 5 21.11 5.84 -0.42
N GLN A 6 22.17 5.55 -1.19
CA GLN A 6 22.91 4.29 -1.06
C GLN A 6 23.55 4.13 0.32
N SER A 7 24.03 5.22 0.93
CA SER A 7 24.60 5.18 2.28
C SER A 7 23.54 4.90 3.35
N LYS A 8 22.29 5.36 3.14
CA LYS A 8 21.15 5.04 4.01
C LYS A 8 20.80 3.56 3.91
N VAL A 9 20.68 3.08 2.67
CA VAL A 9 20.35 1.68 2.37
C VAL A 9 21.43 0.76 2.93
N ALA A 10 22.72 1.03 2.71
CA ALA A 10 23.81 0.23 3.26
C ALA A 10 23.80 0.20 4.81
N PHE A 11 23.49 1.33 5.44
CA PHE A 11 23.31 1.37 6.90
C PHE A 11 22.10 0.55 7.35
N ALA A 12 20.98 0.57 6.63
CA ALA A 12 19.80 -0.18 7.02
C ALA A 12 19.95 -1.70 6.75
N ALA A 13 20.62 -2.06 5.65
CA ALA A 13 20.92 -3.44 5.27
C ALA A 13 21.85 -4.17 6.26
N GLN A 14 22.66 -3.44 7.04
CA GLN A 14 23.52 -4.05 8.07
C GLN A 14 22.75 -4.81 9.17
N TYR A 15 21.44 -4.53 9.30
CA TYR A 15 20.56 -5.20 10.27
C TYR A 15 19.87 -6.44 9.69
N LEU A 16 20.09 -6.75 8.41
CA LEU A 16 19.63 -8.01 7.83
C LEU A 16 20.51 -9.15 8.33
N GLU A 17 19.88 -10.24 8.74
CA GLU A 17 20.57 -11.44 9.20
C GLU A 17 19.97 -12.68 8.54
N GLY A 18 20.77 -13.74 8.38
CA GLY A 18 20.29 -15.02 7.87
C GLY A 18 19.90 -14.97 6.39
N ASP A 19 18.75 -15.55 6.04
CA ASP A 19 18.27 -15.65 4.67
C ASP A 19 17.90 -14.30 4.02
N PRO A 20 17.26 -13.34 4.75
CA PRO A 20 17.11 -11.95 4.30
C PRO A 20 18.37 -11.28 3.77
N MET A 21 19.51 -11.48 4.43
CA MET A 21 20.80 -10.91 4.02
C MET A 21 21.28 -11.51 2.70
N LYS A 22 21.14 -12.84 2.53
CA LYS A 22 21.53 -13.53 1.30
C LYS A 22 20.66 -13.13 0.11
N GLU A 23 19.35 -12.98 0.33
CA GLU A 23 18.42 -12.52 -0.71
C GLU A 23 18.73 -11.09 -1.13
N TRP A 24 19.06 -10.23 -0.17
CA TRP A 24 19.53 -8.87 -0.45
C TRP A 24 20.82 -8.85 -1.27
N ASP A 25 21.83 -9.63 -0.90
CA ASP A 25 23.08 -9.74 -1.65
C ASP A 25 22.84 -10.24 -3.09
N ASN A 26 21.91 -11.17 -3.29
CA ASN A 26 21.50 -11.66 -4.61
C ASN A 26 20.78 -10.57 -5.43
N CYS A 27 19.94 -9.75 -4.80
CA CYS A 27 19.32 -8.59 -5.44
C CYS A 27 20.37 -7.56 -5.89
N CYS A 28 21.31 -7.18 -5.02
CA CYS A 28 22.40 -6.28 -5.37
C CYS A 28 23.28 -6.83 -6.51
N ALA A 29 23.60 -8.12 -6.49
CA ALA A 29 24.39 -8.77 -7.54
C ALA A 29 23.64 -8.87 -8.88
N SER A 30 22.30 -8.88 -8.86
CA SER A 30 21.46 -8.85 -10.07
C SER A 30 21.35 -7.43 -10.63
N GLN A 31 21.33 -6.41 -9.77
CA GLN A 31 21.38 -4.99 -10.14
C GLN A 31 22.71 -4.59 -10.79
N GLU A 32 23.85 -5.11 -10.31
CA GLU A 32 25.16 -4.85 -10.93
C GLU A 32 25.23 -5.33 -12.40
N LYS A 33 24.33 -6.23 -12.80
CA LYS A 33 24.19 -6.69 -14.20
C LYS A 33 23.31 -5.76 -15.06
N GLY A 34 22.87 -4.63 -14.51
CA GLY A 34 22.14 -3.56 -15.22
C GLY A 34 20.67 -3.86 -15.51
N LEU A 35 20.04 -4.71 -14.69
CA LEU A 35 18.68 -5.19 -14.94
C LEU A 35 17.58 -4.33 -14.28
N ASP A 36 17.90 -3.49 -13.27
CA ASP A 36 16.91 -2.70 -12.51
C ASP A 36 17.44 -1.31 -12.09
N ASP A 37 16.51 -0.40 -11.76
CA ASP A 37 16.75 0.97 -11.27
C ASP A 37 17.62 1.00 -9.99
N PRO A 38 18.34 2.12 -9.69
CA PRO A 38 19.21 2.21 -8.52
C PRO A 38 18.44 2.09 -7.20
N LEU A 39 18.98 1.26 -6.30
CA LEU A 39 18.43 0.94 -4.98
C LEU A 39 18.47 2.14 -4.03
N ASP A 40 17.39 2.90 -4.00
CA ASP A 40 17.16 3.96 -3.04
C ASP A 40 16.43 3.42 -1.78
N ILE A 41 16.13 4.31 -0.83
CA ILE A 41 15.46 3.88 0.39
C ILE A 41 14.05 3.30 0.13
N ALA A 42 13.36 3.76 -0.92
CA ALA A 42 12.03 3.28 -1.27
C ALA A 42 12.10 1.84 -1.80
N GLY A 43 13.05 1.56 -2.69
CA GLY A 43 13.30 0.20 -3.18
C GLY A 43 13.73 -0.76 -2.06
N PHE A 44 14.52 -0.28 -1.08
CA PHE A 44 14.87 -1.10 0.08
C PHE A 44 13.65 -1.40 0.98
N GLU A 45 12.78 -0.41 1.21
CA GLU A 45 11.54 -0.63 1.96
C GLU A 45 10.62 -1.63 1.27
N GLU A 46 10.54 -1.61 -0.06
CA GLU A 46 9.79 -2.58 -0.85
C GLU A 46 10.39 -3.99 -0.74
N PHE A 47 11.71 -4.13 -0.88
CA PHE A 47 12.41 -5.40 -0.65
C PHE A 47 12.09 -5.99 0.73
N LEU A 48 12.15 -5.18 1.80
CA LEU A 48 11.81 -5.64 3.15
C LEU A 48 10.36 -6.11 3.27
N ARG A 49 9.43 -5.46 2.55
CA ARG A 49 8.02 -5.86 2.54
C ARG A 49 7.81 -7.17 1.80
N ASP A 50 8.51 -7.36 0.67
CA ASP A 50 8.42 -8.55 -0.17
C ASP A 50 9.01 -9.79 0.52
N LEU A 51 10.10 -9.60 1.26
CA LEU A 51 10.73 -10.61 2.10
C LEU A 51 9.77 -11.13 3.20
N HIS A 52 8.91 -10.27 3.73
CA HIS A 52 7.97 -10.64 4.79
C HIS A 52 6.68 -11.28 4.26
N ILE A 53 6.20 -10.81 3.11
CA ILE A 53 4.99 -11.31 2.44
C ILE A 53 5.21 -11.20 0.94
N ASP A 54 5.20 -12.36 0.26
CA ASP A 54 5.24 -12.44 -1.20
C ASP A 54 4.30 -11.39 -1.85
N PRO A 55 4.75 -10.60 -2.84
CA PRO A 55 3.98 -9.51 -3.43
C PRO A 55 2.57 -9.94 -3.91
N ALA A 56 2.45 -11.12 -4.51
CA ALA A 56 1.17 -11.63 -4.99
C ALA A 56 0.26 -11.99 -3.81
N ASN A 57 0.82 -12.48 -2.71
CA ASN A 57 0.07 -12.70 -1.48
C ASN A 57 -0.35 -11.38 -0.82
N ARG A 58 0.49 -10.34 -0.83
CA ARG A 58 0.16 -9.00 -0.30
C ARG A 58 -1.01 -8.39 -1.08
N GLN A 59 -0.94 -8.41 -2.41
CA GLN A 59 -2.02 -7.94 -3.28
C GLN A 59 -3.32 -8.73 -3.03
N ARG A 60 -3.25 -10.06 -2.93
CA ARG A 60 -4.42 -10.91 -2.63
C ARG A 60 -5.03 -10.59 -1.26
N ILE A 61 -4.20 -10.42 -0.23
CA ILE A 61 -4.66 -10.06 1.12
C ILE A 61 -5.29 -8.66 1.12
N ALA A 62 -4.69 -7.69 0.43
CA ALA A 62 -5.23 -6.35 0.29
C ALA A 62 -6.59 -6.38 -0.40
N ALA A 63 -6.71 -7.10 -1.52
CA ALA A 63 -7.97 -7.29 -2.23
C ALA A 63 -9.05 -7.97 -1.37
N LEU A 64 -8.71 -9.02 -0.62
CA LEU A 64 -9.64 -9.66 0.31
C LEU A 64 -10.14 -8.71 1.41
N LYS A 65 -9.22 -7.96 2.02
CA LYS A 65 -9.54 -6.95 3.04
C LYS A 65 -10.40 -5.83 2.46
N TYR A 66 -10.03 -5.31 1.28
CA TYR A 66 -10.74 -4.25 0.60
C TYR A 66 -12.17 -4.68 0.27
N ASN A 67 -12.34 -5.87 -0.31
CA ASN A 67 -13.65 -6.41 -0.68
C ASN A 67 -14.55 -6.62 0.55
N GLY A 68 -13.99 -7.12 1.66
CA GLY A 68 -14.72 -7.29 2.92
C GLY A 68 -14.97 -5.99 3.71
N ALA A 69 -14.24 -4.92 3.42
CA ALA A 69 -14.30 -3.68 4.18
C ALA A 69 -15.65 -2.99 4.06
N HIS A 70 -16.25 -2.69 5.21
CA HIS A 70 -17.41 -1.83 5.37
C HIS A 70 -17.18 -0.90 6.55
N GLN A 71 -17.64 0.34 6.46
CA GLN A 71 -17.53 1.30 7.54
C GLN A 71 -18.33 0.78 8.74
N ARG A 72 -17.67 0.65 9.89
CA ARG A 72 -18.34 0.23 11.13
C ARG A 72 -19.24 1.35 11.65
N LYS A 73 -20.30 0.99 12.38
CA LYS A 73 -21.18 1.97 13.03
C LYS A 73 -20.37 2.89 13.96
N GLY A 74 -20.48 4.19 13.76
CA GLY A 74 -19.74 5.21 14.54
C GLY A 74 -18.26 5.36 14.18
N GLN A 75 -17.73 4.62 13.19
CA GLN A 75 -16.38 4.83 12.69
C GLN A 75 -16.30 6.16 11.92
N ASP A 76 -15.28 6.95 12.21
CA ASP A 76 -15.00 8.16 11.46
C ASP A 76 -14.78 7.87 9.97
N ILE A 77 -15.43 8.65 9.10
CA ILE A 77 -15.39 8.44 7.65
C ILE A 77 -13.99 8.68 7.07
N ARG A 78 -13.25 9.68 7.57
CA ARG A 78 -11.90 9.99 7.08
C ARG A 78 -10.94 8.86 7.43
N LYS A 79 -11.05 8.30 8.63
CA LYS A 79 -10.30 7.10 9.03
C LYS A 79 -10.65 5.89 8.17
N PHE A 80 -11.92 5.72 7.80
CA PHE A 80 -12.33 4.63 6.92
C PHE A 80 -11.81 4.80 5.48
N VAL A 81 -11.87 6.01 4.94
CA VAL A 81 -11.31 6.33 3.61
C VAL A 81 -9.79 6.11 3.59
N ALA A 82 -9.06 6.61 4.58
CA ALA A 82 -7.61 6.40 4.68
C ALA A 82 -7.25 4.90 4.71
N TYR A 83 -8.04 4.09 5.42
CA TYR A 83 -7.86 2.64 5.42
C TYR A 83 -8.09 1.99 4.04
N LEU A 84 -9.09 2.44 3.28
CA LEU A 84 -9.29 1.96 1.91
C LEU A 84 -8.14 2.39 0.99
N GLU A 85 -7.66 3.63 1.10
CA GLU A 85 -6.53 4.13 0.32
C GLU A 85 -5.24 3.35 0.61
N GLU A 86 -5.00 2.96 1.85
CA GLU A 86 -3.87 2.10 2.22
C GLU A 86 -3.94 0.72 1.52
N LEU A 87 -5.13 0.13 1.43
CA LEU A 87 -5.31 -1.15 0.73
C LEU A 87 -5.20 -1.00 -0.79
N GLU A 88 -5.71 0.10 -1.36
CA GLU A 88 -5.64 0.37 -2.80
C GLU A 88 -4.21 0.56 -3.30
N ARG A 89 -3.27 1.00 -2.45
CA ARG A 89 -1.85 1.10 -2.81
C ARG A 89 -1.20 -0.25 -3.12
N GLU A 90 -1.73 -1.32 -2.56
CA GLU A 90 -1.23 -2.69 -2.76
C GLU A 90 -1.98 -3.42 -3.89
N MET A 91 -2.92 -2.75 -4.56
CA MET A 91 -3.82 -3.31 -5.57
C MET A 91 -3.64 -2.62 -6.93
N GLU A 92 -4.23 -3.20 -7.97
CA GLU A 92 -4.31 -2.49 -9.25
C GLU A 92 -5.13 -1.19 -9.09
N PRO A 93 -4.67 -0.08 -9.67
CA PRO A 93 -5.29 1.22 -9.46
C PRO A 93 -6.70 1.28 -10.05
N TYR A 94 -7.69 1.55 -9.19
CA TYR A 94 -9.03 1.90 -9.63
C TYR A 94 -9.10 3.32 -10.17
N THR A 95 -9.97 3.53 -11.18
CA THR A 95 -10.38 4.86 -11.64
C THR A 95 -11.13 5.62 -10.55
N GLU A 96 -11.17 6.95 -10.61
CA GLU A 96 -11.89 7.78 -9.62
C GLU A 96 -13.38 7.41 -9.53
N SER A 97 -14.01 7.09 -10.67
CA SER A 97 -15.41 6.65 -10.71
C SER A 97 -15.61 5.31 -9.98
N GLN A 98 -14.68 4.36 -10.16
CA GLN A 98 -14.69 3.09 -9.45
C GLN A 98 -14.48 3.30 -7.94
N ARG A 99 -13.50 4.13 -7.54
CA ARG A 99 -13.26 4.44 -6.12
C ARG A 99 -14.47 5.09 -5.46
N THR A 100 -15.12 6.03 -6.14
CA THR A 100 -16.35 6.69 -5.64
C THR A 100 -17.47 5.68 -5.45
N THR A 101 -17.70 4.80 -6.43
CA THR A 101 -18.73 3.76 -6.38
C THR A 101 -18.44 2.76 -5.25
N HIS A 102 -17.19 2.30 -5.13
CA HIS A 102 -16.77 1.40 -4.07
C HIS A 102 -16.92 2.04 -2.70
N LEU A 103 -16.52 3.30 -2.54
CA LEU A 103 -16.68 4.01 -1.27
C LEU A 103 -18.16 4.08 -0.89
N LEU A 104 -19.04 4.55 -1.78
CA LEU A 104 -20.48 4.66 -1.52
C LEU A 104 -21.10 3.32 -1.10
N THR A 105 -20.72 2.21 -1.73
CA THR A 105 -21.24 0.88 -1.38
C THR A 105 -20.75 0.38 -0.02
N LYS A 106 -19.54 0.78 0.40
CA LYS A 106 -18.90 0.34 1.65
C LYS A 106 -19.21 1.22 2.85
N LEU A 107 -19.77 2.42 2.65
CA LEU A 107 -20.17 3.31 3.74
C LEU A 107 -21.35 2.76 4.54
N HIS A 108 -21.41 3.15 5.81
CA HIS A 108 -22.54 2.80 6.67
C HIS A 108 -23.83 3.42 6.09
N PRO A 109 -24.99 2.72 6.10
CA PRO A 109 -26.21 3.19 5.44
C PRO A 109 -26.62 4.62 5.81
N GLU A 110 -26.53 4.98 7.09
CA GLU A 110 -26.82 6.35 7.58
C GLU A 110 -25.91 7.41 6.96
N MET A 111 -24.63 7.11 6.76
CA MET A 111 -23.66 8.02 6.15
C MET A 111 -23.86 8.12 4.64
N ARG A 112 -24.11 6.98 3.99
CA ARG A 112 -24.46 6.91 2.58
C ARG A 112 -25.70 7.76 2.28
N GLN A 113 -26.74 7.65 3.11
CA GLN A 113 -27.97 8.43 2.94
C GLN A 113 -27.69 9.94 3.06
N ARG A 114 -26.95 10.38 4.08
CA ARG A 114 -26.58 11.80 4.23
C ARG A 114 -25.79 12.35 3.05
N LEU A 115 -24.89 11.56 2.47
CA LEU A 115 -24.11 11.98 1.30
C LEU A 115 -24.96 12.10 0.04
N LEU A 116 -25.89 11.15 -0.16
CA LEU A 116 -26.82 11.21 -1.28
C LEU A 116 -27.77 12.40 -1.12
N GLU A 117 -28.36 12.59 0.06
CA GLU A 117 -29.26 13.71 0.36
C GLU A 117 -28.57 15.08 0.25
N GLY A 118 -27.32 15.19 0.70
CA GLY A 118 -26.52 16.41 0.55
C GLY A 118 -26.14 16.71 -0.90
N GLY A 119 -25.97 15.69 -1.74
CA GLY A 119 -25.73 15.85 -3.18
C GLY A 119 -26.97 16.27 -3.99
N TYR A 120 -28.18 16.10 -3.45
CA TYR A 120 -29.44 16.56 -4.05
C TYR A 120 -29.82 18.00 -3.67
N ALA A 121 -29.14 18.61 -2.68
CA ALA A 121 -29.47 19.95 -2.20
C ALA A 121 -28.80 21.10 -2.98
N ASP A 122 -27.83 20.79 -3.86
CA ASP A 122 -27.13 21.75 -4.73
C ASP A 122 -27.52 21.61 -6.23
N GLY A 123 -28.74 21.11 -6.51
CA GLY A 123 -29.31 20.97 -7.86
C GLY A 123 -30.33 22.04 -8.21
#